data_AF-A0A806TQW3-F1
#
_entry.id   AF-A0A806TQW3-F1
#
_cell.length_a   1.000
_cell.length_b   1.000
_cell.length_c   1.000
_cell.angle_alpha   90.00
_cell.angle_beta   90.00
_cell.angle_gamma   90.00
#
_symmetry.space_group_name_H-M   'P 1'
#
loop_
_entity.id
_entity.type
_entity.pdbx_description
1 polymer ?
#
loop_
_entity_poly.entity_id
_entity_poly.type
_entity_poly.pdbx_seq_one_letter_code
_entity_poly.pdbx_strand_id
1 'polypeptide(L)'
;MDSEKQLSELIPYNQLCMIVGKLLGDGNVSIEKGRQPRFRFSHCLKDKEWVFWCYEQLKDYVELSFPKYRKVLDQRLKDGYSESYYTQSKVGEVSTLLKEIWYPQDKKVLPLEFVNAHFSPLTLAWWYQDDGSLTISNSTIRKIILSTNSFSNQENKKLIEILFTHLHLSFSLDSQNRLVIYDQKQILYFLSLVREFIHPCMSRKVNIPNNNSQLFHLNKRTTITLPLTIPVTSPTKDLRHFLSYLPELLLQLQNRSTYHHFFKHEFFLENTDCKRKSYQIQLGQNELRLLHECRQLTGLTMNQLTELCYRLQRNKNNNLIKERQIAYQFLVRN
;
A
#
# COMPACT_ATOMS: atom_id res chain seq x y z
N MET A 1 14.98 21.20 12.95
CA MET A 1 16.09 20.25 12.99
C MET A 1 16.38 19.77 14.41
N ASP A 2 16.56 20.64 15.40
CA ASP A 2 16.82 20.18 16.78
C ASP A 2 15.63 19.38 17.37
N SER A 3 14.40 19.90 17.25
CA SER A 3 13.21 19.24 17.79
C SER A 3 12.92 17.87 17.16
N GLU A 4 13.21 17.70 15.86
CA GLU A 4 13.01 16.42 15.14
C GLU A 4 13.96 15.35 15.68
N LYS A 5 15.24 15.72 15.88
CA LYS A 5 16.25 14.80 16.42
C LYS A 5 15.93 14.41 17.86
N GLN A 6 15.58 15.38 18.71
CA GLN A 6 15.17 15.14 20.09
C GLN A 6 13.97 14.19 20.16
N LEU A 7 12.95 14.42 19.31
CA LEU A 7 11.79 13.55 19.27
C LEU A 7 12.16 12.12 18.82
N SER A 8 13.07 11.99 17.86
CA SER A 8 13.61 10.69 17.41
C SER A 8 14.45 9.96 18.46
N GLU A 9 15.03 10.67 19.43
CA GLU A 9 15.75 10.08 20.56
C GLU A 9 14.78 9.61 21.67
N LEU A 10 13.65 10.30 21.84
CA LEU A 10 12.66 9.99 22.88
C LEU A 10 11.69 8.86 22.51
N ILE A 11 11.36 8.70 21.23
CA ILE A 11 10.32 7.77 20.78
C ILE A 11 10.91 6.74 19.81
N PRO A 12 10.64 5.44 19.99
CA PRO A 12 11.12 4.44 19.05
C PRO A 12 10.52 4.61 17.64
N TYR A 13 11.26 4.16 16.64
CA TYR A 13 10.94 4.36 15.23
C TYR A 13 9.52 3.94 14.83
N ASN A 14 9.04 2.77 15.31
CA ASN A 14 7.69 2.30 14.96
C ASN A 14 6.60 3.21 15.53
N GLN A 15 6.75 3.68 16.76
CA GLN A 15 5.83 4.64 17.38
C GLN A 15 5.86 5.98 16.66
N LEU A 16 7.01 6.43 16.16
CA LEU A 16 7.09 7.61 15.31
C LEU A 16 6.34 7.42 14.00
N CYS A 17 6.47 6.26 13.35
CA CYS A 17 5.68 5.90 12.16
C CYS A 17 4.16 5.99 12.45
N MET A 18 3.73 5.48 13.61
CA MET A 18 2.33 5.54 14.04
C MET A 18 1.85 6.98 14.30
N ILE A 19 2.66 7.79 15.01
CA ILE A 19 2.37 9.21 15.28
C ILE A 19 2.31 10.02 13.99
N VAL A 20 3.24 9.80 13.06
CA VAL A 20 3.23 10.42 11.73
C VAL A 20 1.98 10.00 10.97
N GLY A 21 1.61 8.71 10.99
CA GLY A 21 0.37 8.22 10.40
C GLY A 21 -0.87 8.93 10.96
N LYS A 22 -0.95 9.12 12.28
CA LYS A 22 -2.01 9.92 12.92
C LYS A 22 -1.99 11.37 12.48
N LEU A 23 -0.83 12.02 12.49
CA LEU A 23 -0.72 13.44 12.13
C LEU A 23 -0.92 13.69 10.64
N LEU A 24 -0.77 12.70 9.76
CA LEU A 24 -1.24 12.78 8.38
C LEU A 24 -2.77 12.60 8.28
N GLY A 25 -3.38 11.89 9.24
CA GLY A 25 -4.80 11.64 9.34
C GLY A 25 -5.53 12.53 10.38
N ASP A 26 -6.32 11.87 11.25
CA ASP A 26 -7.21 12.49 12.24
C ASP A 26 -6.50 13.10 13.46
N GLY A 27 -5.20 12.85 13.59
CA GLY A 27 -4.35 13.39 14.63
C GLY A 27 -4.08 14.88 14.47
N ASN A 28 -4.06 15.58 15.61
CA ASN A 28 -3.69 16.98 15.69
C ASN A 28 -2.94 17.30 16.99
N VAL A 29 -2.30 18.46 17.03
CA VAL A 29 -1.75 19.05 18.26
C VAL A 29 -2.52 20.33 18.57
N SER A 30 -2.95 20.50 19.82
CA SER A 30 -3.70 21.69 20.22
C SER A 30 -2.82 22.95 20.20
N ILE A 31 -3.33 24.00 19.57
CA ILE A 31 -2.66 25.29 19.32
C ILE A 31 -3.37 26.46 20.05
N GLU A 32 -4.10 26.17 21.12
CA GLU A 32 -4.87 27.17 21.86
C GLU A 32 -3.92 28.17 22.57
N LYS A 33 -4.10 29.48 22.32
CA LYS A 33 -3.27 30.53 22.94
C LYS A 33 -3.31 30.43 24.48
N GLY A 34 -2.14 30.51 25.10
CA GLY A 34 -2.00 30.43 26.56
C GLY A 34 -2.17 29.03 27.15
N ARG A 35 -2.28 27.99 26.33
CA ARG A 35 -2.33 26.59 26.76
C ARG A 35 -1.18 25.80 26.16
N GLN A 36 -0.63 24.91 26.98
CA GLN A 36 0.41 23.97 26.53
C GLN A 36 -0.16 22.96 25.53
N PRO A 37 0.61 22.55 24.51
CA PRO A 37 0.14 21.69 23.44
C PRO A 37 -0.15 20.27 23.94
N ARG A 38 -1.15 19.64 23.33
CA ARG A 38 -1.53 18.25 23.56
C ARG A 38 -1.74 17.59 22.21
N PHE A 39 -1.13 16.42 22.02
CA PHE A 39 -1.43 15.56 20.89
C PHE A 39 -2.80 14.91 21.11
N ARG A 40 -3.69 14.93 20.12
CA ARG A 40 -5.06 14.41 20.22
C ARG A 40 -5.45 13.66 18.96
N PHE A 41 -6.28 12.65 19.12
CA PHE A 41 -6.97 11.98 18.02
C PHE A 41 -8.33 11.46 18.48
N SER A 42 -9.24 11.30 17.53
CA SER A 42 -10.60 10.81 17.79
C SER A 42 -11.14 10.04 16.61
N HIS A 43 -12.04 9.10 16.85
CA HIS A 43 -12.86 8.45 15.82
C HIS A 43 -14.32 8.42 16.23
N CYS A 44 -15.18 8.28 15.21
CA CYS A 44 -16.61 8.10 15.42
C CYS A 44 -16.93 6.81 16.20
N LEU A 45 -18.10 6.76 16.82
CA LEU A 45 -18.53 5.67 17.71
C LEU A 45 -18.40 4.27 17.09
N LYS A 46 -18.72 4.12 15.80
CA LYS A 46 -18.65 2.84 15.06
C LYS A 46 -17.23 2.29 14.89
N ASP A 47 -16.22 3.16 15.00
CA ASP A 47 -14.81 2.83 14.81
C ASP A 47 -14.04 3.01 16.13
N LYS A 48 -14.73 3.01 17.29
CA LYS A 48 -14.13 3.33 18.59
C LYS A 48 -12.95 2.42 18.93
N GLU A 49 -13.01 1.14 18.57
CA GLU A 49 -11.97 0.15 18.88
C GLU A 49 -10.62 0.55 18.27
N TRP A 50 -10.63 1.29 17.14
CA TRP A 50 -9.41 1.85 16.56
C TRP A 50 -8.76 2.87 17.48
N VAL A 51 -9.52 3.72 18.16
CA VAL A 51 -8.98 4.70 19.14
C VAL A 51 -8.40 4.00 20.35
N PHE A 52 -9.08 2.96 20.87
CA PHE A 52 -8.56 2.15 21.97
C PHE A 52 -7.26 1.45 21.60
N TRP A 53 -7.20 0.84 20.41
CA TRP A 53 -5.98 0.21 19.94
C TRP A 53 -4.84 1.22 19.77
N CYS A 54 -5.09 2.38 19.15
CA CYS A 54 -4.09 3.44 19.01
C CYS A 54 -3.60 3.96 20.37
N TYR A 55 -4.49 4.07 21.35
CA TYR A 55 -4.13 4.42 22.73
C TYR A 55 -3.17 3.38 23.31
N GLU A 56 -3.49 2.09 23.23
CA GLU A 56 -2.63 1.03 23.77
C GLU A 56 -1.23 1.03 23.13
N GLN A 57 -1.11 1.35 21.83
CA GLN A 57 0.19 1.40 21.15
C GLN A 57 1.05 2.62 21.52
N LEU A 58 0.43 3.72 21.97
CA LEU A 58 1.09 5.02 22.13
C LEU A 58 1.11 5.55 23.58
N LYS A 59 0.32 4.97 24.50
CA LYS A 59 0.11 5.54 25.85
C LYS A 59 1.40 5.74 26.65
N ASP A 60 2.37 4.84 26.52
CA ASP A 60 3.62 4.88 27.30
C ASP A 60 4.67 5.84 26.69
N TYR A 61 4.48 6.25 25.43
CA TYR A 61 5.43 7.10 24.70
C TYR A 61 4.97 8.56 24.61
N VAL A 62 3.66 8.80 24.69
CA VAL A 62 3.05 10.13 24.52
C VAL A 62 2.20 10.53 25.74
N GLU A 63 2.24 9.74 26.82
CA GLU A 63 1.45 9.92 28.03
C GLU A 63 -0.04 10.20 27.77
N LEU A 64 -0.68 9.30 27.01
CA LEU A 64 -2.09 9.46 26.64
C LEU A 64 -3.02 9.24 27.83
N SER A 65 -4.10 10.02 27.91
CA SER A 65 -5.22 9.73 28.80
C SER A 65 -6.10 8.63 28.21
N PHE A 66 -6.70 7.78 29.06
CA PHE A 66 -7.65 6.77 28.59
C PHE A 66 -8.75 7.35 27.68
N PRO A 67 -9.13 6.69 26.57
CA PRO A 67 -10.13 7.20 25.65
C PRO A 67 -11.47 7.51 26.31
N LYS A 68 -12.05 8.66 25.95
CA LYS A 68 -13.31 9.16 26.51
C LYS A 68 -14.37 9.28 25.44
N TYR A 69 -15.58 8.86 25.77
CA TYR A 69 -16.76 9.11 24.96
C TYR A 69 -17.08 10.62 24.94
N ARG A 70 -17.53 11.10 23.78
CA ARG A 70 -17.96 12.47 23.55
C ARG A 70 -19.15 12.50 22.60
N LYS A 71 -20.22 13.16 23.03
CA LYS A 71 -21.39 13.51 22.21
C LYS A 71 -21.42 15.01 21.99
N VAL A 72 -21.44 15.46 20.75
CA VAL A 72 -21.45 16.89 20.39
C VAL A 72 -22.66 17.17 19.51
N LEU A 73 -23.46 18.19 19.86
CA LEU A 73 -24.56 18.64 19.01
C LEU A 73 -24.01 19.14 17.67
N ASP A 74 -24.57 18.62 16.57
CA ASP A 74 -24.21 19.02 15.22
C ASP A 74 -25.46 18.97 14.35
N GLN A 75 -26.04 20.14 14.11
CA GLN A 75 -27.29 20.30 13.36
C GLN A 75 -27.14 19.92 11.88
N ARG A 76 -25.92 19.76 11.37
CA ARG A 76 -25.67 19.30 9.98
C ARG A 76 -25.93 17.81 9.82
N LEU A 77 -25.91 17.05 10.92
CA LEU A 77 -26.15 15.62 10.93
C LEU A 77 -27.65 15.32 11.09
N LYS A 78 -28.11 14.25 10.44
CA LYS A 78 -29.52 13.82 10.49
C LYS A 78 -30.03 13.64 11.92
N ASP A 79 -29.20 13.10 12.79
CA ASP A 79 -29.56 12.81 14.19
C ASP A 79 -29.35 14.03 15.12
N GLY A 80 -28.84 15.15 14.60
CA GLY A 80 -28.58 16.38 15.35
C GLY A 80 -27.36 16.34 16.27
N TYR A 81 -26.60 15.24 16.26
CA TYR A 81 -25.38 15.09 17.06
C TYR A 81 -24.36 14.14 16.41
N SER A 82 -23.11 14.26 16.83
CA SER A 82 -22.02 13.34 16.53
C SER A 82 -21.56 12.63 17.80
N GLU A 83 -21.19 11.35 17.66
CA GLU A 83 -20.65 10.55 18.76
C GLU A 83 -19.25 10.06 18.38
N SER A 84 -18.32 10.21 19.32
CA SER A 84 -16.91 9.86 19.13
C SER A 84 -16.28 9.36 20.41
N TYR A 85 -15.18 8.60 20.26
CA TYR A 85 -14.19 8.44 21.31
C TYR A 85 -12.96 9.27 20.95
N TYR A 86 -12.39 9.93 21.95
CA TYR A 86 -11.16 10.70 21.78
C TYR A 86 -10.18 10.43 22.90
N THR A 87 -8.90 10.62 22.61
CA THR A 87 -7.82 10.67 23.60
C THR A 87 -6.92 11.86 23.33
N GLN A 88 -6.18 12.26 24.35
CA GLN A 88 -5.17 13.31 24.27
C GLN A 88 -4.00 13.02 25.19
N SER A 89 -2.83 13.55 24.84
CA SER A 89 -1.65 13.52 25.70
C SER A 89 -1.83 14.41 26.93
N LYS A 90 -1.05 14.09 27.97
CA LYS A 90 -0.65 15.11 28.93
C LYS A 90 0.20 16.19 28.25
N VAL A 91 0.37 17.31 28.95
CA VAL A 91 1.32 18.35 28.52
C VAL A 91 2.71 17.87 28.87
N GLY A 92 3.66 18.00 27.95
CA GLY A 92 5.02 17.53 28.17
C GLY A 92 5.92 17.82 26.98
N GLU A 93 7.14 17.31 27.07
CA GLU A 93 8.18 17.49 26.06
C GLU A 93 7.73 16.97 24.69
N VAL A 94 7.23 15.74 24.62
CA VAL A 94 6.78 15.12 23.36
C VAL A 94 5.70 15.96 22.66
N SER A 95 4.67 16.42 23.38
CA SER A 95 3.60 17.21 22.75
C SER A 95 4.08 18.60 22.33
N THR A 96 5.11 19.13 22.99
CA THR A 96 5.78 20.40 22.63
C THR A 96 6.60 20.24 21.36
N LEU A 97 7.44 19.20 21.28
CA LEU A 97 8.21 18.88 20.07
C LEU A 97 7.30 18.62 18.88
N LEU A 98 6.21 17.87 19.06
CA LEU A 98 5.22 17.67 18.00
C LEU A 98 4.59 18.98 17.52
N LYS A 99 4.31 19.93 18.44
CA LYS A 99 3.82 21.27 18.08
C LYS A 99 4.84 22.04 17.27
N GLU A 100 6.11 22.03 17.66
CA GLU A 100 7.18 22.73 16.95
C GLU A 100 7.38 22.20 15.53
N ILE A 101 7.35 20.87 15.36
CA ILE A 101 7.56 20.20 14.09
C ILE A 101 6.37 20.40 13.15
N TRP A 102 5.14 20.17 13.62
CA TRP A 102 3.95 20.15 12.76
C TRP A 102 3.20 21.48 12.71
N TYR A 103 3.42 22.37 13.68
CA TYR A 103 2.69 23.63 13.84
C TYR A 103 3.63 24.81 14.19
N PRO A 104 4.71 25.07 13.41
CA PRO A 104 5.71 26.10 13.72
C PRO A 104 5.13 27.51 13.80
N GLN A 105 4.00 27.76 13.12
CA GLN A 105 3.27 29.03 13.14
C GLN A 105 1.81 28.84 13.56
N ASP A 106 1.56 27.89 14.48
CA ASP A 106 0.22 27.51 14.95
C ASP A 106 -0.73 27.09 13.80
N LYS A 107 -0.15 26.66 12.67
CA LYS A 107 -0.84 26.11 11.51
C LYS A 107 -0.18 24.81 11.14
N LYS A 108 -1.00 23.78 10.90
CA LYS A 108 -0.52 22.47 10.44
C LYS A 108 0.23 22.64 9.12
N VAL A 109 1.46 22.17 9.08
CA VAL A 109 2.28 22.04 7.87
C VAL A 109 2.73 20.60 7.72
N LEU A 110 3.11 20.18 6.53
CA LEU A 110 3.78 18.91 6.30
C LEU A 110 5.30 19.03 6.59
N PRO A 111 5.84 18.47 7.69
CA PRO A 111 7.28 18.50 7.97
C PRO A 111 7.98 17.46 7.10
N LEU A 112 8.39 17.87 5.89
CA LEU A 112 8.77 16.96 4.82
C LEU A 112 9.89 15.99 5.18
N GLU A 113 10.98 16.50 5.74
CA GLU A 113 12.16 15.73 6.17
C GLU A 113 11.76 14.68 7.22
N PHE A 114 11.03 15.12 8.25
CA PHE A 114 10.57 14.25 9.33
C PHE A 114 9.60 13.16 8.85
N VAL A 115 8.64 13.50 7.98
CA VAL A 115 7.72 12.53 7.39
C VAL A 115 8.49 11.54 6.52
N ASN A 116 9.41 12.01 5.68
CA ASN A 116 10.22 11.17 4.82
C ASN A 116 11.08 10.17 5.62
N ALA A 117 11.67 10.60 6.75
CA ALA A 117 12.48 9.74 7.61
C ALA A 117 11.64 8.64 8.30
N HIS A 118 10.35 8.89 8.55
CA HIS A 118 9.46 8.01 9.31
C HIS A 118 8.29 7.48 8.45
N PHE A 119 8.51 7.29 7.15
CA PHE A 119 7.51 6.74 6.24
C PHE A 119 7.73 5.25 5.98
N SER A 120 6.78 4.42 6.40
CA SER A 120 6.81 2.98 6.22
C SER A 120 5.42 2.43 5.89
N PRO A 121 5.27 1.12 5.57
CA PRO A 121 3.95 0.50 5.44
C PRO A 121 3.07 0.70 6.69
N LEU A 122 3.67 0.78 7.88
CA LEU A 122 2.97 1.07 9.14
C LEU A 122 2.42 2.50 9.16
N THR A 123 3.22 3.49 8.77
CA THR A 123 2.79 4.90 8.65
C THR A 123 1.61 5.02 7.70
N LEU A 124 1.73 4.38 6.52
CA LEU A 124 0.67 4.38 5.51
C LEU A 124 -0.60 3.71 6.02
N ALA A 125 -0.50 2.59 6.74
CA ALA A 125 -1.67 1.88 7.25
C ALA A 125 -2.41 2.67 8.34
N TRP A 126 -1.68 3.36 9.22
CA TRP A 126 -2.28 4.23 10.23
C TRP A 126 -2.99 5.42 9.60
N TRP A 127 -2.33 6.08 8.66
CA TRP A 127 -2.92 7.17 7.89
C TRP A 127 -4.16 6.72 7.10
N TYR A 128 -4.08 5.56 6.44
CA TYR A 128 -5.18 4.99 5.67
C TYR A 128 -6.38 4.63 6.56
N GLN A 129 -6.17 4.18 7.80
CA GLN A 129 -7.27 3.89 8.73
C GLN A 129 -7.99 5.14 9.23
N ASP A 130 -7.30 6.27 9.27
CA ASP A 130 -7.91 7.57 9.56
C ASP A 130 -8.61 8.10 8.30
N ASP A 131 -7.85 8.58 7.31
CA ASP A 131 -8.37 9.39 6.19
C ASP A 131 -8.49 8.65 4.84
N GLY A 132 -8.26 7.34 4.85
CA GLY A 132 -8.33 6.51 3.66
C GLY A 132 -9.72 5.97 3.32
N SER A 133 -9.96 5.67 2.05
CA SER A 133 -11.13 4.93 1.61
C SER A 133 -10.85 3.99 0.43
N LEU A 134 -11.53 2.84 0.44
CA LEU A 134 -11.58 1.88 -0.65
C LEU A 134 -12.92 2.01 -1.36
N THR A 135 -12.91 2.36 -2.64
CA THR A 135 -14.13 2.41 -3.45
C THR A 135 -14.29 1.10 -4.22
N ILE A 136 -15.40 0.40 -4.00
CA ILE A 136 -15.79 -0.81 -4.73
C ILE A 136 -17.15 -0.56 -5.41
N SER A 137 -17.29 -0.97 -6.67
CA SER A 137 -18.54 -0.89 -7.41
C SER A 137 -18.70 -2.14 -8.28
N ASN A 138 -19.88 -2.78 -8.21
CA ASN A 138 -20.19 -4.04 -8.88
C ASN A 138 -19.14 -5.12 -8.61
N SER A 139 -18.81 -5.33 -7.33
CA SER A 139 -17.78 -6.27 -6.86
C SER A 139 -16.40 -6.09 -7.50
N THR A 140 -16.12 -4.89 -8.02
CA THR A 140 -14.85 -4.52 -8.65
C THR A 140 -14.24 -3.35 -7.90
N ILE A 141 -12.97 -3.47 -7.53
CA ILE A 141 -12.24 -2.37 -6.89
C ILE A 141 -12.05 -1.25 -7.90
N ARG A 142 -12.38 -0.02 -7.53
CA ARG A 142 -12.31 1.14 -8.44
C ARG A 142 -11.13 2.04 -8.15
N LYS A 143 -10.93 2.37 -6.88
CA LYS A 143 -9.88 3.29 -6.45
C LYS A 143 -9.63 3.22 -4.95
N ILE A 144 -8.43 3.67 -4.59
CA ILE A 144 -8.06 4.04 -3.22
C ILE A 144 -7.91 5.55 -3.17
N ILE A 145 -8.44 6.17 -2.11
CA ILE A 145 -8.32 7.61 -1.87
C ILE A 145 -7.72 7.83 -0.49
N LEU A 146 -6.79 8.79 -0.38
CA LEU A 146 -6.34 9.38 0.88
C LEU A 146 -6.81 10.84 0.93
N SER A 147 -7.68 11.16 1.89
CA SER A 147 -8.29 12.49 2.03
C SER A 147 -7.25 13.48 2.53
N THR A 148 -6.73 14.30 1.62
CA THR A 148 -5.58 15.20 1.81
C THR A 148 -5.88 16.63 1.40
N ASN A 149 -7.16 16.95 1.28
CA ASN A 149 -7.64 18.28 0.86
C ASN A 149 -7.32 19.40 1.87
N SER A 150 -6.84 19.06 3.07
CA SER A 150 -6.37 20.02 4.08
C SER A 150 -4.94 20.51 3.81
N PHE A 151 -4.14 19.75 3.07
CA PHE A 151 -2.79 20.15 2.63
C PHE A 151 -2.85 20.90 1.30
N SER A 152 -1.84 21.71 1.04
CA SER A 152 -1.68 22.40 -0.24
C SER A 152 -1.34 21.43 -1.39
N ASN A 153 -1.53 21.87 -2.64
CA ASN A 153 -1.14 21.07 -3.80
C ASN A 153 0.36 20.76 -3.83
N GLN A 154 1.21 21.67 -3.35
CA GLN A 154 2.66 21.48 -3.27
C GLN A 154 3.02 20.41 -2.24
N GLU A 155 2.43 20.47 -1.04
CA GLU A 155 2.61 19.44 0.00
C GLU A 155 2.14 18.07 -0.51
N ASN A 156 0.99 18.01 -1.19
CA ASN A 156 0.48 16.76 -1.75
C ASN A 156 1.37 16.19 -2.85
N LYS A 157 1.99 17.02 -3.70
CA LYS A 157 3.00 16.56 -4.65
C LYS A 157 4.21 15.94 -3.95
N LYS A 158 4.66 16.54 -2.85
CA LYS A 158 5.75 15.98 -2.03
C LYS A 158 5.36 14.67 -1.33
N LEU A 159 4.12 14.54 -0.85
CA LEU A 159 3.61 13.27 -0.33
C LEU A 159 3.61 12.17 -1.39
N ILE A 160 3.25 12.50 -2.63
CA ILE A 160 3.32 11.55 -3.75
C ILE A 160 4.76 11.09 -4.01
N GLU A 161 5.73 12.01 -3.98
CA GLU A 161 7.16 11.67 -4.11
C GLU A 161 7.62 10.71 -2.99
N ILE A 162 7.22 10.95 -1.73
CA ILE A 162 7.53 10.07 -0.59
C ILE A 162 6.90 8.69 -0.78
N LEU A 163 5.61 8.62 -1.12
CA LEU A 163 4.89 7.37 -1.35
C LEU A 163 5.55 6.52 -2.46
N PHE A 164 6.01 7.16 -3.52
CA PHE A 164 6.72 6.49 -4.59
C PHE A 164 8.11 6.02 -4.14
N THR A 165 8.90 6.90 -3.51
CA THR A 165 10.28 6.59 -3.10
C THR A 165 10.35 5.45 -2.11
N HIS A 166 9.51 5.47 -1.07
CA HIS A 166 9.55 4.44 -0.01
C HIS A 166 8.81 3.17 -0.40
N LEU A 167 7.64 3.32 -1.03
CA LEU A 167 6.69 2.24 -1.20
C LEU A 167 6.37 1.93 -2.65
N HIS A 168 6.93 2.64 -3.63
CA HIS A 168 6.65 2.45 -5.06
C HIS A 168 5.15 2.56 -5.38
N LEU A 169 4.45 3.44 -4.68
CA LEU A 169 3.04 3.71 -4.90
C LEU A 169 2.84 4.96 -5.76
N SER A 170 2.23 4.78 -6.93
CA SER A 170 1.98 5.86 -7.88
C SER A 170 0.60 6.47 -7.65
N PHE A 171 0.58 7.54 -6.85
CA PHE A 171 -0.62 8.34 -6.61
C PHE A 171 -0.76 9.47 -7.62
N SER A 172 -2.01 9.87 -7.85
CA SER A 172 -2.40 11.06 -8.63
C SER A 172 -3.22 12.01 -7.77
N LEU A 173 -3.36 13.26 -8.18
CA LEU A 173 -4.28 14.20 -7.54
C LEU A 173 -5.60 14.23 -8.28
N ASP A 174 -6.70 14.15 -7.53
CA ASP A 174 -8.03 14.40 -8.08
C ASP A 174 -8.41 15.89 -8.04
N SER A 175 -9.61 16.20 -8.53
CA SER A 175 -10.14 17.57 -8.56
C SER A 175 -10.38 18.18 -7.18
N GLN A 176 -10.36 17.39 -6.11
CA GLN A 176 -10.52 17.84 -4.73
C GLN A 176 -9.17 17.93 -4.00
N ASN A 177 -8.05 17.86 -4.74
CA ASN A 177 -6.70 17.84 -4.19
C ASN A 177 -6.48 16.65 -3.23
N ARG A 178 -7.09 15.49 -3.52
CA ARG A 178 -6.87 14.25 -2.78
C ARG A 178 -5.94 13.31 -3.55
N LEU A 179 -5.20 12.49 -2.81
CA LEU A 179 -4.34 11.46 -3.36
C LEU A 179 -5.19 10.24 -3.77
N VAL A 180 -5.11 9.82 -5.03
CA VAL A 180 -5.91 8.71 -5.59
C VAL A 180 -5.06 7.72 -6.40
N ILE A 181 -5.32 6.43 -6.21
CA ILE A 181 -4.85 5.34 -7.09
C ILE A 181 -6.05 4.77 -7.86
N TYR A 182 -5.92 4.66 -9.18
CA TYR A 182 -6.89 4.01 -10.07
C TYR A 182 -6.40 2.68 -10.65
N ASP A 183 -5.08 2.54 -10.84
CA ASP A 183 -4.49 1.33 -11.41
C ASP A 183 -4.69 0.13 -10.48
N GLN A 184 -5.18 -0.99 -11.03
CA GLN A 184 -5.54 -2.17 -10.25
C GLN A 184 -4.32 -2.83 -9.59
N LYS A 185 -3.16 -2.82 -10.25
CA LYS A 185 -1.95 -3.44 -9.71
C LYS A 185 -1.47 -2.64 -8.50
N GLN A 186 -1.42 -1.32 -8.65
CA GLN A 186 -1.11 -0.38 -7.58
C GLN A 186 -2.08 -0.49 -6.40
N ILE A 187 -3.38 -0.64 -6.65
CA ILE A 187 -4.39 -0.85 -5.60
C ILE A 187 -4.14 -2.16 -4.85
N LEU A 188 -3.97 -3.28 -5.54
CA LEU A 188 -3.77 -4.58 -4.88
C LEU A 188 -2.44 -4.63 -4.13
N TYR A 189 -1.40 -4.01 -4.68
CA TYR A 189 -0.12 -3.84 -4.00
C TYR A 189 -0.24 -2.96 -2.75
N PHE A 190 -0.91 -1.80 -2.83
CA PHE A 190 -1.23 -0.96 -1.67
C PHE A 190 -1.92 -1.79 -0.57
N LEU A 191 -2.95 -2.56 -0.92
CA LEU A 191 -3.68 -3.38 0.04
C LEU A 191 -2.77 -4.44 0.66
N SER A 192 -1.85 -5.03 -0.10
CA SER A 192 -0.88 -6.00 0.42
C SER A 192 0.16 -5.38 1.38
N LEU A 193 0.45 -4.08 1.25
CA LEU A 193 1.34 -3.35 2.16
C LEU A 193 0.66 -3.13 3.50
N VAL A 194 -0.58 -2.63 3.50
CA VAL A 194 -1.25 -2.17 4.72
C VAL A 194 -1.99 -3.27 5.48
N ARG A 195 -2.41 -4.36 4.82
CA ARG A 195 -3.37 -5.35 5.36
C ARG A 195 -3.01 -5.91 6.74
N GLU A 196 -1.73 -6.17 7.01
CA GLU A 196 -1.30 -6.74 8.31
C GLU A 196 -1.47 -5.76 9.48
N PHE A 197 -1.55 -4.45 9.20
CA PHE A 197 -1.65 -3.39 10.20
C PHE A 197 -3.08 -2.84 10.36
N ILE A 198 -4.04 -3.36 9.59
CA ILE A 198 -5.43 -2.91 9.66
C ILE A 198 -6.13 -3.57 10.85
N HIS A 199 -6.64 -2.74 11.75
CA HIS A 199 -7.40 -3.19 12.89
C HIS A 199 -8.73 -3.84 12.44
N PRO A 200 -9.23 -4.90 13.10
CA PRO A 200 -10.45 -5.60 12.69
C PRO A 200 -11.69 -4.71 12.51
N CYS A 201 -11.90 -3.70 13.36
CA CYS A 201 -13.03 -2.76 13.21
C CYS A 201 -12.93 -1.90 11.92
N MET A 202 -11.72 -1.77 11.37
CA MET A 202 -11.42 -1.08 10.10
C MET A 202 -11.36 -2.02 8.90
N SER A 203 -11.70 -3.31 9.05
CA SER A 203 -11.60 -4.34 8.00
C SER A 203 -12.29 -3.98 6.67
N ARG A 204 -13.38 -3.20 6.72
CA ARG A 204 -14.06 -2.65 5.52
C ARG A 204 -13.11 -1.90 4.58
N LYS A 205 -11.99 -1.35 5.09
CA LYS A 205 -11.01 -0.62 4.28
C LYS A 205 -10.12 -1.54 3.43
N VAL A 206 -10.14 -2.85 3.65
CA VAL A 206 -9.34 -3.84 2.89
C VAL A 206 -10.13 -5.04 2.39
N ASN A 207 -11.36 -5.23 2.86
CA ASN A 207 -12.20 -6.34 2.44
C ASN A 207 -12.65 -6.16 0.98
N ILE A 208 -12.26 -7.10 0.14
CA ILE A 208 -12.66 -7.18 -1.26
C ILE A 208 -13.69 -8.31 -1.38
N PRO A 209 -14.85 -8.09 -2.03
CA PRO A 209 -15.83 -9.15 -2.27
C PRO A 209 -15.21 -10.27 -3.11
N ASN A 210 -15.36 -11.52 -2.65
CA ASN A 210 -14.90 -12.68 -3.40
C ASN A 210 -15.84 -12.93 -4.60
N ASN A 211 -15.35 -12.77 -5.81
CA ASN A 211 -16.02 -13.27 -7.02
C ASN A 211 -15.65 -14.75 -7.23
N ASN A 212 -16.20 -15.64 -6.39
CA ASN A 212 -15.88 -17.08 -6.42
C ASN A 212 -16.49 -17.85 -7.61
N SER A 213 -17.21 -17.18 -8.50
CA SER A 213 -18.03 -17.83 -9.54
C SER A 213 -17.64 -17.40 -10.96
N GLN A 214 -16.38 -17.56 -11.34
CA GLN A 214 -16.01 -17.47 -12.76
C GLN A 214 -15.97 -18.88 -13.38
N LEU A 215 -17.02 -19.22 -14.13
CA LEU A 215 -17.01 -20.36 -15.04
C LEU A 215 -16.04 -20.04 -16.19
N PHE A 216 -14.90 -20.74 -16.23
CA PHE A 216 -13.95 -20.60 -17.33
C PHE A 216 -14.49 -21.29 -18.58
N HIS A 217 -14.80 -20.52 -19.63
CA HIS A 217 -15.23 -21.08 -20.90
C HIS A 217 -14.04 -21.63 -21.69
N LEU A 218 -13.93 -22.96 -21.77
CA LEU A 218 -12.82 -23.72 -22.36
C LEU A 218 -12.64 -23.57 -23.89
N ASN A 219 -13.66 -23.06 -24.59
CA ASN A 219 -13.75 -23.16 -26.04
C ASN A 219 -13.43 -21.87 -26.80
N LYS A 220 -12.93 -20.82 -26.14
CA LYS A 220 -12.58 -19.56 -26.81
C LYS A 220 -11.07 -19.44 -26.96
N ARG A 221 -10.58 -19.37 -28.21
CA ARG A 221 -9.22 -18.89 -28.50
C ARG A 221 -9.05 -17.51 -27.85
N THR A 222 -7.91 -17.32 -27.20
CA THR A 222 -7.50 -16.04 -26.63
C THR A 222 -6.25 -15.54 -27.34
N THR A 223 -5.90 -14.29 -27.11
CA THR A 223 -4.69 -13.66 -27.67
C THR A 223 -3.75 -13.27 -26.55
N ILE A 224 -2.51 -13.73 -26.64
CA ILE A 224 -1.40 -13.28 -25.79
C ILE A 224 -0.52 -12.36 -26.63
N THR A 225 -0.27 -11.16 -26.12
CA THR A 225 0.58 -10.16 -26.77
C THR A 225 1.86 -9.98 -25.96
N LEU A 226 3.01 -10.28 -26.57
CA LEU A 226 4.32 -10.27 -25.91
C LEU A 226 5.27 -9.27 -26.60
N PRO A 227 6.22 -8.68 -25.87
CA PRO A 227 7.32 -7.91 -26.46
C PRO A 227 8.12 -8.72 -27.48
N LEU A 228 8.59 -8.08 -28.55
CA LEU A 228 9.45 -8.72 -29.55
C LEU A 228 10.80 -9.20 -28.99
N THR A 229 11.19 -8.75 -27.80
CA THR A 229 12.38 -9.22 -27.09
C THR A 229 12.23 -10.64 -26.54
N ILE A 230 11.00 -11.18 -26.48
CA ILE A 230 10.74 -12.56 -26.11
C ILE A 230 10.78 -13.42 -27.38
N PRO A 231 11.76 -14.34 -27.53
CA PRO A 231 11.86 -15.18 -28.70
C PRO A 231 10.71 -16.20 -28.73
N VAL A 232 9.88 -16.13 -29.78
CA VAL A 232 8.78 -17.07 -30.01
C VAL A 232 8.90 -17.58 -31.45
N THR A 233 9.28 -18.85 -31.59
CA THR A 233 9.47 -19.53 -32.89
C THR A 233 8.33 -20.49 -33.20
N SER A 234 7.83 -21.20 -32.18
CA SER A 234 6.68 -22.10 -32.27
C SER A 234 5.61 -21.61 -31.29
N PRO A 235 4.71 -20.69 -31.72
CA PRO A 235 3.85 -19.93 -30.82
C PRO A 235 3.11 -20.76 -29.78
N THR A 236 2.41 -21.81 -30.20
CA THR A 236 1.63 -22.64 -29.28
C THR A 236 2.53 -23.39 -28.28
N LYS A 237 3.66 -23.92 -28.75
CA LYS A 237 4.59 -24.70 -27.92
C LYS A 237 5.29 -23.81 -26.91
N ASP A 238 5.81 -22.67 -27.36
CA ASP A 238 6.58 -21.73 -26.54
C ASP A 238 5.68 -21.10 -25.46
N LEU A 239 4.48 -20.65 -25.84
CA LEU A 239 3.52 -20.09 -24.88
C LEU A 239 3.11 -21.12 -23.81
N ARG A 240 2.85 -22.38 -24.17
CA ARG A 240 2.55 -23.43 -23.17
C ARG A 240 3.71 -23.68 -22.24
N HIS A 241 4.94 -23.63 -22.77
CA HIS A 241 6.11 -23.79 -21.93
C HIS A 241 6.28 -22.61 -20.96
N PHE A 242 6.02 -21.37 -21.39
CA PHE A 242 5.98 -20.23 -20.49
C PHE A 242 4.92 -20.44 -19.42
N LEU A 243 3.68 -20.74 -19.81
CA LEU A 243 2.57 -20.93 -18.89
C LEU A 243 2.75 -22.11 -17.92
N SER A 244 3.61 -23.09 -18.22
CA SER A 244 3.95 -24.16 -17.27
C SER A 244 4.62 -23.66 -15.97
N TYR A 245 5.13 -22.42 -15.95
CA TYR A 245 5.68 -21.76 -14.76
C TYR A 245 4.62 -21.05 -13.90
N LEU A 246 3.35 -21.03 -14.30
CA LEU A 246 2.27 -20.42 -13.51
C LEU A 246 2.16 -20.92 -12.06
N PRO A 247 2.30 -22.23 -11.75
CA PRO A 247 2.26 -22.69 -10.36
C PRO A 247 3.40 -22.10 -9.50
N GLU A 248 4.60 -22.04 -10.06
CA GLU A 248 5.78 -21.46 -9.38
C GLU A 248 5.59 -19.95 -9.18
N LEU A 249 5.09 -19.25 -10.21
CA LEU A 249 4.75 -17.83 -10.12
C LEU A 249 3.69 -17.58 -9.02
N LEU A 250 2.63 -18.39 -8.98
CA LEU A 250 1.57 -18.23 -8.00
C LEU A 250 2.10 -18.38 -6.56
N LEU A 251 2.94 -19.38 -6.30
CA LEU A 251 3.58 -19.56 -4.98
C LEU A 251 4.42 -18.34 -4.58
N GLN A 252 5.17 -17.77 -5.54
CA GLN A 252 5.96 -16.56 -5.30
C GLN A 252 5.08 -15.33 -5.03
N LEU A 253 3.95 -15.19 -5.73
CA LEU A 253 3.00 -14.09 -5.55
C LEU A 253 2.17 -14.20 -4.26
N GLN A 254 1.97 -15.41 -3.73
CA GLN A 254 1.31 -15.63 -2.44
C GLN A 254 2.22 -15.27 -1.26
N ASN A 255 3.55 -15.40 -1.44
CA ASN A 255 4.50 -14.93 -0.44
C ASN A 255 4.62 -13.41 -0.48
N ARG A 256 4.35 -12.75 0.65
CA ARG A 256 4.32 -11.28 0.73
C ARG A 256 5.65 -10.61 0.39
N SER A 257 6.77 -11.07 0.95
CA SER A 257 8.07 -10.43 0.71
C SER A 257 8.50 -10.61 -0.74
N THR A 258 8.30 -11.79 -1.29
CA THR A 258 8.56 -12.10 -2.69
C THR A 258 7.68 -11.26 -3.62
N TYR A 259 6.37 -11.19 -3.36
CA TYR A 259 5.47 -10.32 -4.14
C TYR A 259 5.89 -8.85 -4.10
N HIS A 260 6.24 -8.34 -2.93
CA HIS A 260 6.69 -6.95 -2.79
C HIS A 260 7.98 -6.68 -3.56
N HIS A 261 8.93 -7.61 -3.53
CA HIS A 261 10.15 -7.54 -4.33
C HIS A 261 9.81 -7.55 -5.84
N PHE A 262 8.97 -8.49 -6.30
CA PHE A 262 8.52 -8.54 -7.69
C PHE A 262 7.87 -7.23 -8.14
N PHE A 263 7.00 -6.66 -7.32
CA PHE A 263 6.32 -5.42 -7.67
C PHE A 263 7.31 -4.27 -7.88
N LYS A 264 8.27 -4.09 -6.97
CA LYS A 264 9.25 -3.01 -7.06
C LYS A 264 10.20 -3.13 -8.25
N HIS A 265 10.62 -4.36 -8.59
CA HIS A 265 11.67 -4.56 -9.61
C HIS A 265 11.14 -4.93 -11.00
N GLU A 266 10.00 -5.61 -11.09
CA GLU A 266 9.54 -6.22 -12.35
C GLU A 266 8.28 -5.55 -12.92
N PHE A 267 7.42 -4.95 -12.09
CA PHE A 267 6.12 -4.43 -12.55
C PHE A 267 6.20 -3.06 -13.22
N PHE A 268 7.26 -2.28 -12.97
CA PHE A 268 7.45 -0.94 -13.55
C PHE A 268 8.22 -0.95 -14.88
N LEU A 269 8.64 -2.13 -15.35
CA LEU A 269 9.40 -2.29 -16.60
C LEU A 269 8.49 -2.39 -17.84
N GLU A 270 7.26 -1.84 -17.80
CA GLU A 270 6.47 -1.64 -19.01
C GLU A 270 7.15 -0.57 -19.88
N ASN A 271 8.11 -1.00 -20.71
CA ASN A 271 8.55 -0.21 -21.84
C ASN A 271 7.36 -0.06 -22.78
N THR A 272 6.64 1.05 -22.66
CA THR A 272 5.52 1.43 -23.54
C THR A 272 5.96 1.52 -25.00
N ASP A 273 7.26 1.70 -25.25
CA ASP A 273 7.85 1.81 -26.59
C ASP A 273 8.31 0.47 -27.18
N CYS A 274 8.17 -0.65 -26.48
CA CYS A 274 8.57 -1.93 -27.06
C CYS A 274 7.52 -2.41 -28.09
N LYS A 275 7.98 -2.67 -29.32
CA LYS A 275 7.15 -3.35 -30.33
C LYS A 275 6.69 -4.70 -29.77
N ARG A 276 5.41 -5.03 -29.93
CA ARG A 276 4.81 -6.28 -29.44
C ARG A 276 4.20 -7.09 -30.59
N LYS A 277 4.13 -8.40 -30.41
CA LYS A 277 3.49 -9.33 -31.35
C LYS A 277 2.42 -10.15 -30.63
N SER A 278 1.30 -10.34 -31.33
CA SER A 278 0.13 -11.07 -30.84
C SER A 278 0.12 -12.50 -31.34
N TYR A 279 -0.24 -13.42 -30.45
CA TYR A 279 -0.27 -14.86 -30.71
C TYR A 279 -1.60 -15.43 -30.21
N GLN A 280 -2.30 -16.18 -31.06
CA GLN A 280 -3.53 -16.86 -30.66
C GLN A 280 -3.22 -18.21 -30.03
N ILE A 281 -3.91 -18.53 -28.93
CA ILE A 281 -3.77 -19.80 -28.22
C ILE A 281 -5.10 -20.23 -27.61
N GLN A 282 -5.32 -21.53 -27.49
CA GLN A 282 -6.38 -22.10 -26.66
C GLN A 282 -5.78 -22.59 -25.34
N LEU A 283 -6.32 -22.08 -24.24
CA LEU A 283 -5.86 -22.38 -22.88
C LEU A 283 -6.70 -23.48 -22.25
N GLY A 284 -6.05 -24.35 -21.48
CA GLY A 284 -6.70 -25.38 -20.68
C GLY A 284 -7.30 -24.84 -19.39
N GLN A 285 -8.17 -25.63 -18.75
CA GLN A 285 -8.87 -25.24 -17.51
C GLN A 285 -7.90 -24.82 -16.40
N ASN A 286 -6.81 -25.58 -16.22
CA ASN A 286 -5.85 -25.31 -15.16
C ASN A 286 -5.07 -24.01 -15.41
N GLU A 287 -4.68 -23.73 -16.66
CA GLU A 287 -4.00 -22.48 -17.03
C GLU A 287 -4.92 -21.27 -16.77
N LEU A 288 -6.19 -21.36 -17.17
CA LEU A 288 -7.18 -20.32 -16.93
C LEU A 288 -7.40 -20.06 -15.43
N ARG A 289 -7.51 -21.12 -14.63
CA ARG A 289 -7.61 -21.02 -13.17
C ARG A 289 -6.39 -20.32 -12.57
N LEU A 290 -5.18 -20.77 -12.89
CA LEU A 290 -3.95 -20.20 -12.33
C LEU A 290 -3.72 -18.75 -12.75
N LEU A 291 -4.01 -18.41 -14.02
CA LEU A 291 -3.98 -17.02 -14.51
C LEU A 291 -4.99 -16.15 -13.75
N HIS A 292 -6.19 -16.66 -13.49
CA HIS A 292 -7.19 -15.95 -12.71
C HIS A 292 -6.71 -15.71 -11.28
N GLU A 293 -6.20 -16.73 -10.59
CA GLU A 293 -5.66 -16.60 -9.23
C GLU A 293 -4.52 -15.58 -9.15
N CYS A 294 -3.54 -15.65 -10.06
CA CYS A 294 -2.46 -14.67 -10.13
C CYS A 294 -3.00 -13.26 -10.37
N ARG A 295 -4.01 -13.11 -11.25
CA ARG A 295 -4.65 -11.82 -11.54
C ARG A 295 -5.40 -11.27 -10.34
N GLN A 296 -6.08 -12.10 -9.55
CA GLN A 296 -6.76 -11.65 -8.32
C GLN A 296 -5.77 -11.11 -7.28
N LEU A 297 -4.58 -11.71 -7.19
CA LEU A 297 -3.53 -11.25 -6.28
C LEU A 297 -2.87 -9.95 -6.74
N THR A 298 -2.67 -9.77 -8.04
CA THR A 298 -1.73 -8.76 -8.58
C THR A 298 -2.35 -7.72 -9.49
N GLY A 299 -3.55 -7.96 -10.02
CA GLY A 299 -4.17 -7.11 -11.03
C GLY A 299 -3.50 -7.19 -12.40
N LEU A 300 -2.53 -8.09 -12.59
CA LEU A 300 -1.84 -8.26 -13.87
C LEU A 300 -2.74 -8.87 -14.93
N THR A 301 -2.53 -8.41 -16.16
CA THR A 301 -3.16 -9.00 -17.34
C THR A 301 -2.52 -10.35 -17.67
N MET A 302 -3.23 -11.18 -18.44
CA MET A 302 -2.71 -12.45 -18.94
C MET A 302 -1.37 -12.28 -19.70
N ASN A 303 -1.24 -11.21 -20.48
CA ASN A 303 -0.01 -10.88 -21.20
C ASN A 303 1.17 -10.68 -20.25
N GLN A 304 0.98 -9.87 -19.22
CA GLN A 304 2.02 -9.60 -18.22
C GLN A 304 2.37 -10.84 -17.41
N LEU A 305 1.38 -11.65 -17.03
CA LEU A 305 1.62 -12.91 -16.32
C LEU A 305 2.42 -13.89 -17.17
N THR A 306 2.13 -13.96 -18.47
CA THR A 306 2.89 -14.82 -19.39
C THR A 306 4.33 -14.32 -19.57
N GLU A 307 4.52 -13.01 -19.66
CA GLU A 307 5.84 -12.39 -19.70
C GLU A 307 6.64 -12.66 -18.42
N LEU A 308 6.03 -12.57 -17.23
CA LEU A 308 6.66 -12.93 -15.97
C LEU A 308 7.05 -14.41 -15.92
N CYS A 309 6.18 -15.30 -16.38
CA CYS A 309 6.50 -16.73 -16.47
C CYS A 309 7.73 -16.99 -17.37
N TYR A 310 7.84 -16.30 -18.51
CA TYR A 310 9.03 -16.38 -19.35
C TYR A 310 10.30 -15.89 -18.63
N ARG A 311 10.20 -14.78 -17.87
CA ARG A 311 11.34 -14.27 -17.09
C ARG A 311 11.78 -15.25 -16.01
N LEU A 312 10.83 -15.87 -15.29
CA LEU A 312 11.11 -16.91 -14.30
C LEU A 312 11.84 -18.10 -14.93
N GLN A 313 11.34 -18.60 -16.06
CA GLN A 313 12.00 -19.65 -16.82
C GLN A 313 13.43 -19.27 -17.20
N ARG A 314 13.64 -18.07 -17.75
CA ARG A 314 14.96 -17.58 -18.15
C ARG A 314 15.92 -17.50 -16.97
N ASN A 315 15.47 -16.98 -15.83
CA ASN A 315 16.28 -16.87 -14.62
C ASN A 315 16.68 -18.26 -14.09
N LYS A 316 15.76 -19.22 -14.10
CA LYS A 316 16.04 -20.60 -13.71
C LYS A 316 17.08 -21.25 -14.62
N ASN A 317 16.95 -21.07 -15.93
CA ASN A 317 17.93 -21.58 -16.89
C ASN A 317 19.32 -20.94 -16.70
N ASN A 318 19.38 -19.63 -16.46
CA ASN A 318 20.64 -18.93 -16.19
C ASN A 318 21.31 -19.42 -14.90
N ASN A 319 20.54 -19.68 -13.85
CA ASN A 319 21.08 -20.21 -12.59
C ASN A 319 21.61 -21.64 -12.77
N LEU A 320 20.89 -22.50 -13.49
CA LEU A 320 21.37 -23.85 -13.84
C LEU A 320 22.67 -23.84 -14.65
N ILE A 321 22.82 -22.87 -15.57
CA ILE A 321 24.07 -22.71 -16.35
C ILE A 321 25.21 -22.31 -15.41
N LYS A 322 24.99 -21.36 -14.49
CA LYS A 322 25.99 -20.94 -13.49
C LYS A 322 26.39 -22.10 -12.58
N GLU A 323 25.44 -22.87 -12.07
CA GLU A 323 25.69 -24.04 -11.23
C GLU A 323 26.51 -25.10 -11.97
N ARG A 324 26.20 -25.37 -13.24
CA ARG A 324 26.97 -26.29 -14.09
C ARG A 324 28.39 -25.78 -14.37
N GLN A 325 28.56 -24.48 -14.58
CA GLN A 325 29.88 -23.87 -14.77
C GLN A 325 30.74 -23.95 -13.51
N ILE A 326 30.15 -23.70 -12.34
CA ILE A 326 30.81 -23.85 -11.04
C ILE A 326 31.19 -25.33 -10.83
N ALA A 327 30.26 -26.26 -11.03
CA ALA A 327 30.54 -27.70 -10.91
C ALA A 327 31.65 -28.18 -11.86
N TYR A 328 31.68 -27.70 -13.10
CA TYR A 328 32.74 -28.00 -14.05
C TYR A 328 34.10 -27.42 -13.59
N GLN A 329 34.13 -26.19 -13.07
CA GLN A 329 35.36 -25.61 -12.50
C GLN A 329 35.89 -26.39 -11.29
N PHE A 330 35.01 -26.98 -10.48
CA PHE A 330 35.40 -27.87 -9.37
C PHE A 330 35.87 -29.25 -9.84
N LEU A 331 35.35 -29.76 -10.96
CA LEU A 331 35.76 -31.04 -11.56
C LEU A 331 37.09 -30.96 -12.32
N VAL A 332 37.46 -29.79 -12.85
CA VAL A 332 38.72 -29.56 -13.59
C VAL A 332 39.86 -29.11 -12.68
N ARG A 333 39.55 -28.72 -11.43
CA ARG A 333 40.54 -28.33 -10.40
C ARG A 333 40.89 -29.46 -9.42
N ASN A 334 40.23 -30.60 -9.52
CA ASN A 334 40.65 -31.88 -8.94
C ASN A 334 41.16 -32.77 -10.07
#